data_AF-F4RYK1-F1
#
_entry.id   AF-F4RYK1-F1
#
_cell.length_a   1.000
_cell.length_b   1.000
_cell.length_c   1.000
_cell.angle_alpha   90.00
_cell.angle_beta   90.00
_cell.angle_gamma   90.00
#
_symmetry.space_group_name_H-M   'P 1'
#
loop_
_entity.id
_entity.type
_entity.pdbx_description
1 polymer ?
#
loop_
_entity_poly.entity_id
_entity_poly.type
_entity_poly.pdbx_seq_one_letter_code
_entity_poly.pdbx_strand_id
1 'polypeptide(L)'
;MFPPVLIDGLSPDNFLPQLRAMAFHDRVPISPLAQQNSPERTRKFNSFVGTLLDQGNFHFVPQNIDRHVEEYNFLNTDELGIITDATNVLIDNIHDITSTLCGSQHIIAYTQMLLKVRDPEVSVHRKLFKAQLKSLRAQYKHFMHTFKRYNKELGVLGAILSKETKRTCDFEDAEAGSASEPTAPASNPTSSLP
;
A
#
# COMPACT_ATOMS: atom_id res chain seq x y z
N MET A 1 5.01 14.61 0.71
CA MET A 1 4.63 13.18 0.64
C MET A 1 4.28 12.89 -0.80
N PHE A 2 5.04 12.00 -1.46
CA PHE A 2 4.82 11.71 -2.89
C PHE A 2 3.57 10.84 -3.07
N PRO A 3 2.70 11.13 -4.05
CA PRO A 3 1.52 10.32 -4.30
C PRO A 3 1.94 8.92 -4.79
N PRO A 4 1.35 7.83 -4.26
CA PRO A 4 1.70 6.45 -4.66
C PRO A 4 1.47 6.15 -6.14
N VAL A 5 0.69 7.00 -6.83
CA VAL A 5 0.42 6.92 -8.27
C VAL A 5 1.67 7.07 -9.13
N LEU A 6 2.75 7.67 -8.60
CA LEU A 6 4.02 7.82 -9.34
C LEU A 6 4.94 6.60 -9.20
N ILE A 7 4.64 5.66 -8.30
CA ILE A 7 5.59 4.62 -7.87
C ILE A 7 5.37 3.29 -8.61
N ASP A 8 4.15 2.96 -9.04
CA ASP A 8 3.90 1.62 -9.57
C ASP A 8 4.22 1.45 -11.06
N GLY A 9 5.18 0.56 -11.32
CA GLY A 9 5.76 0.22 -12.63
C GLY A 9 7.22 0.68 -12.81
N LEU A 10 7.73 1.51 -11.89
CA LEU A 10 9.10 2.01 -11.92
C LEU A 10 9.89 1.42 -10.75
N SER A 11 11.01 0.76 -11.06
CA SER A 11 11.98 0.37 -10.03
C SER A 11 12.31 1.59 -9.17
N PRO A 12 12.56 1.43 -7.85
CA PRO A 12 13.15 2.48 -7.02
C PRO A 12 14.37 3.14 -7.70
N ASP A 13 15.09 2.41 -8.56
CA ASP A 13 16.23 2.85 -9.41
C ASP A 13 15.88 3.88 -10.48
N ASN A 14 14.61 4.03 -10.81
CA ASN A 14 14.14 5.00 -11.77
C ASN A 14 13.83 6.37 -11.14
N PHE A 15 13.90 6.49 -9.80
CA PHE A 15 13.76 7.76 -9.10
C PHE A 15 15.11 8.40 -8.86
N LEU A 16 15.14 9.74 -8.95
CA LEU A 16 16.28 10.51 -8.43
C LEU A 16 16.50 10.16 -6.95
N PRO A 17 17.76 10.07 -6.47
CA PRO A 17 18.05 9.69 -5.09
C PRO A 17 17.32 10.56 -4.06
N GLN A 18 17.15 11.87 -4.33
CA GLN A 18 16.41 12.76 -3.43
C GLN A 18 14.91 12.43 -3.39
N LEU A 19 14.32 12.06 -4.54
CA LEU A 19 12.91 11.65 -4.63
C LEU A 19 12.70 10.30 -3.95
N ARG A 20 13.62 9.36 -4.12
CA ARG A 20 13.59 8.06 -3.44
C ARG A 20 13.62 8.24 -1.92
N ALA A 21 14.57 9.03 -1.40
CA ALA A 21 14.69 9.28 0.04
C ALA A 21 13.45 9.97 0.66
N MET A 22 12.69 10.72 -0.15
CA MET A 22 11.45 11.36 0.29
C MET A 22 10.20 10.49 0.11
N ALA A 23 10.22 9.53 -0.82
CA ALA A 23 9.08 8.70 -1.18
C ALA A 23 9.06 7.36 -0.45
N PHE A 24 10.23 6.80 -0.13
CA PHE A 24 10.40 5.53 0.55
C PHE A 24 11.12 5.77 1.88
N HIS A 25 10.44 5.47 2.98
CA HIS A 25 11.10 5.33 4.28
C HIS A 25 11.46 3.86 4.44
N ASP A 26 12.71 3.53 4.13
CA ASP A 26 13.22 2.15 4.16
C ASP A 26 13.45 1.61 5.58
N ARG A 27 13.24 2.44 6.62
CA ARG A 27 13.42 2.02 8.01
C ARG A 27 12.21 1.21 8.46
N VAL A 28 12.38 -0.10 8.60
CA VAL A 28 11.43 -0.97 9.28
C VAL A 28 11.65 -0.82 10.80
N PRO A 29 10.62 -0.50 11.58
CA PRO A 29 10.74 -0.44 13.03
C PRO A 29 10.98 -1.86 13.57
N ILE A 30 12.14 -2.07 14.18
CA ILE A 30 12.63 -3.37 14.67
C ILE A 30 12.96 -3.36 16.17
N SER A 31 12.67 -2.26 16.88
CA SER A 31 12.92 -2.21 18.31
C SER A 31 12.04 -3.23 19.07
N PRO A 32 12.46 -3.67 20.28
CA PRO A 32 11.61 -4.49 21.14
C PRO A 32 10.25 -3.85 21.43
N LEU A 33 10.19 -2.51 21.40
CA LEU A 33 8.97 -1.74 21.61
C LEU A 33 8.03 -1.84 20.40
N ALA A 34 8.56 -1.78 19.18
CA ALA A 34 7.80 -2.01 17.96
C ALA A 34 7.35 -3.47 17.79
N GLN A 35 7.90 -4.41 18.56
CA GLN A 35 7.47 -5.80 18.62
C GLN A 35 6.45 -6.07 19.75
N GLN A 36 5.97 -5.03 20.44
CA GLN A 36 4.98 -5.21 21.51
C GLN A 36 3.61 -5.63 20.98
N ASN A 37 3.29 -6.90 21.20
CA ASN A 37 2.03 -7.51 20.79
C ASN A 37 1.38 -8.17 22.01
N SER A 38 0.24 -7.63 22.46
CA SER A 38 -0.66 -8.35 23.36
C SER A 38 -1.77 -9.05 22.56
N PRO A 39 -2.26 -10.21 23.02
CA PRO A 39 -3.38 -10.89 22.36
C PRO A 39 -4.61 -9.98 22.18
N GLU A 40 -4.89 -9.10 23.14
CA GLU A 40 -5.98 -8.14 23.07
C GLU A 40 -5.77 -7.11 21.96
N ARG A 41 -4.57 -6.53 21.87
CA ARG A 41 -4.20 -5.54 20.84
C ARG A 41 -4.34 -6.14 19.45
N THR A 42 -3.74 -7.31 19.23
CA THR A 42 -3.80 -8.02 17.94
C THR A 42 -5.25 -8.38 17.57
N ARG A 43 -6.03 -8.92 18.51
CA ARG A 43 -7.43 -9.26 18.26
C ARG A 43 -8.25 -8.03 17.88
N LYS A 44 -8.05 -6.92 18.58
CA LYS A 44 -8.77 -5.67 18.33
C LYS A 44 -8.41 -5.09 16.98
N PHE A 45 -7.12 -5.02 16.66
CA PHE A 45 -6.64 -4.59 15.35
C PHE A 45 -7.23 -5.45 14.22
N ASN A 46 -7.15 -6.78 14.32
CA ASN A 46 -7.69 -7.68 13.31
C ASN A 46 -9.22 -7.54 13.13
N SER A 47 -9.95 -7.32 14.23
CA SER A 47 -11.40 -7.17 14.18
C SER A 47 -11.84 -5.87 13.47
N PHE A 48 -11.06 -4.79 13.60
CA PHE A 48 -11.46 -3.47 13.11
C PHE A 48 -10.71 -2.98 11.87
N VAL A 49 -9.47 -3.41 11.68
CA VAL A 49 -8.61 -3.03 10.56
C VAL A 49 -8.39 -4.23 9.64
N GLY A 50 -7.93 -5.37 10.19
CA GLY A 50 -7.67 -6.59 9.40
C GLY A 50 -8.88 -7.03 8.58
N THR A 51 -10.05 -7.12 9.21
CA THR A 51 -11.30 -7.49 8.53
C THR A 51 -11.68 -6.53 7.39
N LEU A 52 -11.38 -5.23 7.53
CA LEU A 52 -11.63 -4.27 6.46
C LEU A 52 -10.65 -4.43 5.30
N LEU A 53 -9.38 -4.72 5.60
CA LEU A 53 -8.35 -5.01 4.61
C LEU A 53 -8.70 -6.28 3.81
N ASP A 54 -9.10 -7.35 4.49
CA ASP A 54 -9.51 -8.62 3.87
C ASP A 54 -10.73 -8.46 2.95
N GLN A 55 -11.66 -7.57 3.32
CA GLN A 55 -12.86 -7.28 2.55
C GLN A 55 -12.64 -6.27 1.41
N GLY A 56 -11.44 -5.68 1.30
CA GLY A 56 -11.16 -4.60 0.34
C GLY A 56 -11.86 -3.27 0.67
N ASN A 57 -12.28 -3.08 1.91
CA ASN A 57 -12.99 -1.88 2.38
C ASN A 57 -12.02 -0.77 2.82
N PHE A 58 -11.04 -0.46 1.97
CA PHE A 58 -9.89 0.40 2.29
C PHE A 58 -10.25 1.84 2.69
N HIS A 59 -11.40 2.34 2.26
CA HIS A 59 -11.88 3.68 2.59
C HIS A 59 -12.25 3.87 4.07
N PHE A 60 -12.54 2.78 4.80
CA PHE A 60 -12.82 2.81 6.24
C PHE A 60 -11.56 2.56 7.10
N VAL A 61 -10.48 2.09 6.49
CA VAL A 61 -9.23 1.75 7.20
C VAL A 61 -8.61 2.94 7.92
N PRO A 62 -8.48 4.16 7.33
CA PRO A 62 -7.87 5.31 8.01
C PRO A 62 -8.48 5.62 9.37
N GLN A 63 -9.81 5.67 9.46
CA GLN A 63 -10.52 6.00 10.69
C GLN A 63 -10.31 4.95 11.78
N ASN A 64 -10.22 3.68 11.39
CA ASN A 64 -10.00 2.59 12.35
C ASN A 64 -8.54 2.54 12.83
N ILE A 65 -7.59 2.90 11.96
CA ILE A 65 -6.19 3.08 12.34
C ILE A 65 -6.02 4.26 13.29
N ASP A 66 -6.62 5.42 12.99
CA ASP A 66 -6.50 6.59 13.87
C ASP A 66 -7.02 6.26 15.29
N ARG A 67 -8.17 5.58 15.40
CA ARG A 67 -8.69 5.10 16.70
C ARG A 67 -7.76 4.11 17.40
N HIS A 68 -7.13 3.20 16.65
CA HIS A 68 -6.19 2.24 17.23
C HIS A 68 -4.93 2.94 17.74
N VAL A 69 -4.42 3.92 17.00
CA VAL A 69 -3.28 4.74 17.41
C VAL A 69 -3.63 5.62 18.61
N GLU A 70 -4.84 6.17 18.71
CA GLU A 70 -5.27 6.92 19.91
C GLU A 70 -5.16 6.08 21.20
N GLU A 71 -5.29 4.75 21.09
CA GLU A 71 -5.23 3.83 22.22
C GLU A 71 -3.82 3.28 22.49
N TYR A 72 -3.04 3.02 21.44
CA TYR A 72 -1.73 2.36 21.52
C TYR A 72 -0.53 3.23 21.10
N ASN A 73 -0.77 4.50 20.77
CA ASN A 73 0.16 5.54 20.30
C ASN A 73 0.81 5.32 18.92
N PHE A 74 1.01 4.07 18.48
CA PHE A 74 1.68 3.73 17.23
C PHE A 74 1.23 2.36 16.70
N LEU A 75 1.56 2.03 15.44
CA LEU A 75 1.38 0.68 14.89
C LEU A 75 2.65 -0.17 15.07
N ASN A 76 2.51 -1.37 15.61
CA ASN A 76 3.63 -2.29 15.77
C ASN A 76 4.01 -2.93 14.41
N THR A 77 5.12 -3.68 14.40
CA THR A 77 5.65 -4.28 13.17
C THR A 77 4.66 -5.27 12.53
N ASP A 78 3.92 -6.04 13.32
CA ASP A 78 2.93 -7.01 12.81
C ASP A 78 1.73 -6.30 12.18
N GLU A 79 1.23 -5.22 12.80
CA GLU A 79 0.13 -4.40 12.30
C GLU A 79 0.51 -3.70 10.98
N LEU A 80 1.73 -3.18 10.89
CA LEU A 80 2.29 -2.64 9.65
C LEU A 80 2.46 -3.73 8.59
N GLY A 81 2.84 -4.95 9.00
CA GLY A 81 2.93 -6.13 8.15
C GLY A 81 1.59 -6.47 7.48
N ILE A 82 0.50 -6.48 8.25
CA ILE A 82 -0.85 -6.75 7.72
C ILE A 82 -1.26 -5.74 6.64
N ILE A 83 -0.97 -4.44 6.84
CA ILE A 83 -1.26 -3.40 5.85
C ILE A 83 -0.36 -3.58 4.61
N THR A 84 0.89 -4.00 4.81
CA THR A 84 1.84 -4.29 3.72
C THR A 84 1.37 -5.47 2.88
N ASP A 85 0.91 -6.55 3.51
CA ASP A 85 0.37 -7.71 2.81
C ASP A 85 -0.86 -7.35 1.98
N ALA A 86 -1.79 -6.56 2.53
CA ALA A 86 -2.95 -6.06 1.79
C ALA A 86 -2.54 -5.18 0.60
N THR A 87 -1.47 -4.39 0.75
CA THR A 87 -0.89 -3.57 -0.31
C THR A 87 -0.33 -4.45 -1.43
N ASN A 88 0.44 -5.50 -1.08
CA ASN A 88 1.00 -6.44 -2.05
C ASN A 88 -0.09 -7.17 -2.84
N VAL A 89 -1.14 -7.65 -2.16
CA VAL A 89 -2.31 -8.26 -2.83
C VAL A 89 -2.94 -7.28 -3.82
N LEU A 90 -3.03 -6.00 -3.49
CA LEU A 90 -3.59 -5.00 -4.40
C LEU A 90 -2.69 -4.73 -5.61
N ILE A 91 -1.36 -4.74 -5.42
CA ILE A 91 -0.38 -4.63 -6.50
C ILE A 91 -0.53 -5.81 -7.47
N ASP A 92 -0.63 -7.05 -6.95
CA ASP A 92 -0.84 -8.23 -7.78
C ASP A 92 -2.13 -8.13 -8.60
N ASN A 93 -3.23 -7.69 -7.97
CA ASN A 93 -4.50 -7.45 -8.66
C ASN A 93 -4.39 -6.37 -9.76
N ILE A 94 -3.60 -5.31 -9.54
CA ILE A 94 -3.34 -4.28 -10.54
C ILE A 94 -2.55 -4.86 -11.72
N HIS A 95 -1.55 -5.71 -11.43
CA HIS A 95 -0.76 -6.39 -12.45
C HIS A 95 -1.63 -7.27 -13.35
N ASP A 96 -2.48 -8.10 -12.75
CA ASP A 96 -3.40 -9.01 -13.46
C ASP A 96 -4.38 -8.24 -14.36
N ILE A 97 -4.95 -7.15 -13.86
CA ILE A 97 -5.85 -6.30 -14.64
C ILE A 97 -5.10 -5.61 -15.77
N THR A 98 -3.86 -5.17 -15.54
CA THR A 98 -3.04 -4.54 -16.57
C THR A 98 -2.75 -5.51 -17.71
N SER A 99 -2.40 -6.75 -17.41
CA SER A 99 -2.22 -7.82 -18.40
C SER A 99 -3.50 -8.03 -19.23
N THR A 100 -4.65 -8.09 -18.55
CA THR A 100 -5.97 -8.24 -19.20
C THR A 100 -6.34 -7.04 -20.08
N LEU A 101 -6.03 -5.82 -19.64
CA LEU A 101 -6.26 -4.59 -20.39
C LEU A 101 -5.41 -4.54 -21.67
N CYS A 102 -4.12 -4.88 -21.58
CA CYS A 102 -3.22 -4.98 -22.73
C CYS A 102 -3.72 -6.02 -23.74
N GLY A 103 -4.08 -7.22 -23.27
CA GLY A 103 -4.67 -8.27 -24.12
C GLY A 103 -5.96 -7.81 -24.82
N SER A 104 -6.85 -7.14 -24.07
CA SER A 104 -8.09 -6.59 -24.62
C SER A 104 -7.84 -5.53 -25.69
N GLN A 105 -6.85 -4.65 -25.49
CA GLN A 105 -6.47 -3.64 -26.49
C GLN A 105 -5.96 -4.28 -27.78
N HIS A 106 -5.12 -5.30 -27.69
CA HIS A 106 -4.63 -6.03 -28.86
C HIS A 106 -5.77 -6.67 -29.65
N ILE A 107 -6.70 -7.36 -28.98
CA ILE A 107 -7.83 -8.01 -29.65
C ILE A 107 -8.79 -6.96 -30.26
N ILE A 108 -9.02 -5.84 -29.57
CA ILE A 108 -9.81 -4.72 -30.12
C ILE A 108 -9.16 -4.20 -31.40
N ALA A 109 -7.85 -3.92 -31.39
CA ALA A 109 -7.12 -3.41 -32.55
C ALA A 109 -7.16 -4.41 -33.72
N TYR A 110 -6.96 -5.69 -33.44
CA TYR A 110 -7.05 -6.76 -34.42
C TYR A 110 -8.45 -6.87 -35.03
N THR A 111 -9.51 -6.84 -34.20
CA THR A 111 -10.89 -6.89 -34.67
C THR A 111 -11.24 -5.67 -35.53
N GLN A 112 -10.75 -4.48 -35.14
CA GLN A 112 -10.91 -3.27 -35.94
C GLN A 112 -10.17 -3.35 -37.28
N MET A 113 -8.99 -3.97 -37.31
CA MET A 113 -8.25 -4.22 -38.54
C MET A 113 -9.07 -5.13 -39.47
N LEU A 114 -9.52 -6.30 -38.99
CA LEU A 114 -10.35 -7.23 -39.76
C LEU A 114 -11.59 -6.55 -40.36
N LEU A 115 -12.27 -5.70 -39.59
CA LEU A 115 -13.45 -4.96 -40.07
C LEU A 115 -13.17 -3.95 -41.20
N LYS A 116 -11.90 -3.60 -41.45
CA LYS A 116 -11.44 -2.73 -42.54
C LYS A 116 -10.96 -3.52 -43.76
N VAL A 117 -10.56 -4.78 -43.60
CA VAL A 117 -10.11 -5.63 -44.71
C VAL A 117 -11.30 -5.91 -45.64
N ARG A 118 -11.05 -5.90 -46.96
CA ARG A 118 -12.04 -6.21 -48.01
C ARG A 118 -12.02 -7.68 -48.43
N ASP A 119 -11.64 -8.55 -47.50
CA ASP A 119 -11.58 -9.99 -47.72
C ASP A 119 -13.01 -10.57 -47.70
N PRO A 120 -13.43 -11.31 -48.74
CA PRO A 120 -14.72 -11.97 -48.79
C PRO A 120 -15.01 -12.87 -47.57
N GLU A 121 -14.01 -13.59 -47.08
CA GLU A 121 -14.15 -14.50 -45.93
C GLU A 121 -14.46 -13.72 -44.65
N VAL A 122 -13.79 -12.58 -44.45
CA VAL A 122 -14.03 -11.68 -43.31
C VAL A 122 -15.36 -10.94 -43.45
N SER A 123 -15.76 -10.60 -44.67
CA SER A 123 -16.98 -9.86 -44.98
C SER A 123 -18.25 -10.63 -44.58
N VAL A 124 -18.28 -11.95 -44.80
CA VAL A 124 -19.40 -12.81 -44.40
C VAL A 124 -19.59 -12.80 -42.87
N HIS A 125 -18.51 -12.70 -42.12
CA HIS A 125 -18.52 -12.68 -40.65
C HIS A 125 -18.56 -11.27 -40.04
N ARG A 126 -18.77 -10.22 -40.83
CA ARG A 126 -18.69 -8.82 -40.37
C ARG A 126 -19.61 -8.49 -39.20
N LYS A 127 -20.82 -9.07 -39.15
CA LYS A 127 -21.76 -8.88 -38.03
C LYS A 127 -21.19 -9.46 -36.73
N LEU A 128 -20.55 -10.63 -36.80
CA LEU A 128 -19.92 -11.28 -35.66
C LEU A 128 -18.76 -10.43 -35.12
N PHE A 129 -17.86 -9.95 -35.97
CA PHE A 129 -16.77 -9.07 -35.55
C PHE A 129 -17.25 -7.76 -34.93
N LYS A 130 -18.34 -7.16 -35.42
CA LYS A 130 -18.95 -5.98 -34.80
C LYS A 130 -19.51 -6.30 -33.40
N ALA A 131 -20.16 -7.44 -33.22
CA ALA A 131 -20.68 -7.88 -31.93
C ALA A 131 -19.52 -8.14 -30.94
N GLN A 132 -18.47 -8.83 -31.38
CA GLN A 132 -17.27 -9.07 -30.59
C GLN A 132 -16.61 -7.77 -30.17
N LEU A 133 -16.42 -6.82 -31.09
CA LEU A 133 -15.84 -5.51 -30.79
C LEU A 133 -16.67 -4.72 -29.75
N LYS A 134 -18.00 -4.80 -29.81
CA LYS A 134 -18.89 -4.18 -28.81
C LYS A 134 -18.68 -4.81 -27.42
N SER A 135 -18.64 -6.14 -27.35
CA SER A 135 -18.39 -6.88 -26.10
C SER A 135 -17.03 -6.53 -25.50
N LEU A 136 -15.96 -6.60 -26.30
CA LEU A 136 -14.59 -6.28 -25.87
C LEU A 136 -14.45 -4.85 -25.35
N ARG A 137 -15.08 -3.86 -26.01
CA ARG A 137 -15.06 -2.47 -25.53
C ARG A 137 -15.76 -2.31 -24.19
N ALA A 138 -16.87 -3.02 -23.97
CA ALA A 138 -17.57 -2.99 -22.69
C ALA A 138 -16.71 -3.61 -21.58
N GLN A 139 -16.07 -4.76 -21.86
CA GLN A 139 -15.13 -5.41 -20.94
C GLN A 139 -13.91 -4.52 -20.64
N TYR A 140 -13.27 -3.96 -21.67
CA TYR A 140 -12.16 -3.02 -21.52
C TYR A 140 -12.54 -1.83 -20.64
N LYS A 141 -13.72 -1.24 -20.87
CA LYS A 141 -14.22 -0.15 -20.03
C LYS A 141 -14.38 -0.62 -18.59
N HIS A 142 -14.97 -1.79 -18.35
CA HIS A 142 -15.11 -2.36 -17.00
C HIS A 142 -13.75 -2.52 -16.30
N PHE A 143 -12.79 -3.20 -16.94
CA PHE A 143 -11.44 -3.39 -16.38
C PHE A 143 -10.72 -2.07 -16.13
N MET A 144 -10.91 -1.06 -16.98
CA MET A 144 -10.33 0.26 -16.78
C MET A 144 -10.90 0.98 -15.55
N HIS A 145 -12.19 0.79 -15.23
CA HIS A 145 -12.77 1.32 -13.99
C HIS A 145 -12.18 0.59 -12.77
N THR A 146 -12.04 -0.72 -12.84
CA THR A 146 -11.46 -1.53 -11.76
C THR A 146 -9.99 -1.15 -11.52
N PHE A 147 -9.18 -1.01 -12.59
CA PHE A 147 -7.80 -0.54 -12.51
C PHE A 147 -7.69 0.81 -11.79
N LYS A 148 -8.52 1.78 -12.17
CA LYS A 148 -8.55 3.11 -11.53
C LYS A 148 -8.94 3.02 -10.05
N ARG A 149 -9.89 2.15 -9.71
CA ARG A 149 -10.30 1.92 -8.31
C ARG A 149 -9.13 1.37 -7.50
N TYR A 150 -8.49 0.31 -7.96
CA TYR A 150 -7.35 -0.30 -7.27
C TYR A 150 -6.18 0.67 -7.11
N ASN A 151 -5.85 1.46 -8.14
CA ASN A 151 -4.81 2.49 -8.01
C ASN A 151 -5.15 3.55 -6.94
N LYS A 152 -6.43 3.93 -6.84
CA LYS A 152 -6.87 4.87 -5.79
C LYS A 152 -6.72 4.24 -4.40
N GLU A 153 -7.12 2.98 -4.25
CA GLU A 153 -7.04 2.22 -3.00
C GLU A 153 -5.59 1.99 -2.57
N LEU A 154 -4.70 1.69 -3.53
CA LEU A 154 -3.26 1.59 -3.32
C LEU A 154 -2.70 2.93 -2.85
N GLY A 155 -3.18 4.03 -3.43
CA GLY A 155 -2.91 5.39 -2.97
C GLY A 155 -3.23 5.61 -1.49
N VAL A 156 -4.36 5.08 -1.02
CA VAL A 156 -4.78 5.18 0.38
C VAL A 156 -3.87 4.34 1.28
N LEU A 157 -3.64 3.07 0.93
CA LEU A 157 -2.81 2.17 1.74
C LEU A 157 -1.35 2.63 1.81
N GLY A 158 -0.77 3.07 0.69
CA GLY A 158 0.59 3.60 0.66
C GLY A 158 0.73 4.87 1.52
N ALA A 159 -0.29 5.73 1.55
CA ALA A 159 -0.30 6.90 2.42
C ALA A 159 -0.36 6.52 3.91
N ILE A 160 -1.16 5.51 4.25
CA ILE A 160 -1.23 4.97 5.61
C ILE A 160 0.11 4.39 6.03
N LEU A 161 0.69 3.48 5.23
CA LEU A 161 1.99 2.86 5.52
C LEU A 161 3.06 3.92 5.76
N SER A 162 3.20 4.90 4.87
CA SER A 162 4.18 5.97 5.03
C SER A 162 3.99 6.76 6.33
N LYS A 163 2.75 7.17 6.64
CA LYS A 163 2.43 7.93 7.85
C LYS A 163 2.72 7.12 9.11
N GLU A 164 2.26 5.88 9.16
CA GLU A 164 2.30 5.06 10.37
C GLU A 164 3.69 4.46 10.61
N THR A 165 4.41 4.03 9.56
CA THR A 165 5.83 3.64 9.69
C THR A 165 6.65 4.79 10.27
N LYS A 166 6.46 6.01 9.76
CA LYS A 166 7.13 7.20 10.31
C LYS A 166 6.76 7.41 11.78
N ARG A 167 5.47 7.39 12.12
CA ARG A 167 5.00 7.57 13.50
C ARG A 167 5.63 6.55 14.44
N THR A 168 5.72 5.29 14.03
CA THR A 168 6.35 4.24 14.83
C THR A 168 7.85 4.51 15.01
N CYS A 169 8.59 4.88 13.96
CA CYS A 169 10.00 5.25 14.09
C CYS A 169 10.21 6.49 14.99
N ASP A 170 9.38 7.53 14.83
CA ASP A 170 9.45 8.73 15.65
C ASP A 170 9.19 8.39 17.15
N PHE A 171 8.29 7.44 17.42
CA PHE A 171 8.02 6.95 18.77
C PHE A 171 9.21 6.15 19.35
N GLU A 172 9.83 5.27 18.56
CA GLU A 172 11.04 4.54 18.97
C GLU A 172 12.19 5.50 19.33
N ASP A 173 12.41 6.52 18.50
CA ASP A 173 13.51 7.48 18.70
C ASP A 173 13.26 8.37 19.94
N ALA A 174 11.99 8.71 20.23
CA ALA A 174 11.62 9.45 21.44
C ALA A 174 11.86 8.63 22.73
N GLU A 175 11.51 7.35 22.74
CA GLU A 175 11.73 6.44 23.88
C GLU A 175 13.22 6.12 24.09
N ALA A 176 14.02 6.02 23.01
CA ALA A 176 15.46 5.86 23.12
C ALA A 176 16.14 7.10 23.73
N GLY A 177 15.62 8.31 23.42
CA GLY A 177 16.09 9.57 23.98
C GLY A 177 15.75 9.76 25.45
N SER A 178 14.58 9.28 25.90
CA SER A 178 14.14 9.38 27.31
C SER A 178 14.89 8.41 28.23
N ALA A 179 15.30 7.24 27.73
CA ALA A 179 16.11 6.27 28.48
C ALA A 179 17.58 6.71 28.70
N SER A 180 18.02 7.78 28.05
CA SER A 180 19.43 8.21 27.99
C SER A 180 19.79 9.42 28.86
N GLU A 181 19.00 9.78 29.88
CA GLU A 181 19.44 10.74 30.92
C GLU A 181 20.25 10.01 32.02
N PRO A 182 21.60 10.10 32.05
CA PRO A 182 22.35 9.64 33.20
C PRO A 182 22.20 10.63 34.35
N THR A 183 21.51 10.20 35.41
CA THR A 183 21.65 10.77 36.75
C THR A 183 23.14 10.83 37.08
N ALA A 184 23.72 12.02 37.22
CA ALA A 184 25.05 12.16 37.79
C ALA A 184 24.96 11.95 39.31
N PRO A 185 25.64 10.95 39.91
CA PRO A 185 25.91 10.95 41.33
C PRO A 185 27.37 11.34 41.53
N ALA A 186 27.64 12.59 41.92
CA ALA A 186 28.92 12.93 42.51
C ALA A 186 28.85 12.65 44.02
N SER A 187 29.21 11.42 44.37
CA SER A 187 29.79 10.92 45.64
C SER A 187 30.89 11.88 46.18
N ASN A 188 31.26 11.99 47.46
CA ASN A 188 30.91 11.40 48.77
C ASN A 188 31.72 12.20 49.86
N PRO A 189 31.98 11.77 51.12
CA PRO A 189 31.52 12.46 52.32
C PRO A 189 32.68 13.09 53.12
N THR A 190 32.43 14.12 53.93
CA THR A 190 33.42 14.59 54.90
C THR A 190 33.31 13.77 56.18
N SER A 191 34.19 12.78 56.34
CA SER A 191 34.43 12.11 57.62
C SER A 191 35.52 12.82 58.41
N SER A 192 35.18 13.41 59.55
CA SER A 192 36.13 13.64 60.64
C SER A 192 35.41 13.89 61.97
N LEU A 193 35.51 12.92 62.86
CA LEU A 193 35.50 12.99 64.33
C LEU A 193 36.16 11.67 64.81
N PRO A 194 36.84 11.61 65.96
CA PRO A 194 36.63 12.39 67.18
C PRO A 194 37.72 13.42 67.51
#